data_AF-A0A8T0ATQ6-F1
#
_entry.id   AF-A0A8T0ATQ6-F1
#
_cell.length_a   1.000
_cell.length_b   1.000
_cell.length_c   1.000
_cell.angle_alpha   90.00
_cell.angle_beta   90.00
_cell.angle_gamma   90.00
#
_symmetry.space_group_name_H-M   'P 1'
#
loop_
_entity.id
_entity.type
_entity.pdbx_description
1 polymer ?
#
loop_
_entity_poly.entity_id
_entity_poly.type
_entity_poly.pdbx_seq_one_letter_code
_entity_poly.pdbx_strand_id
1 'polypeptide(L)'
;MSRLASLLRRTFGVMKEHVGTDHLGNNYYYIPEQKTWTGRGVRARRFVEASNRNEFEYLEGSIPSEWDAWIRGRRKDPPTIEELLNNARYREQIKIKAQEAEEKDRELQAKESAEGLVARPMQAQVKGHAAATQFGQVKISEDPVSTANTFQPGSWAPPPKK
;
A
#
# COMPACT_ATOMS: atom_id res chain seq x y z
N MET A 1 -35.84 22.28 -16.27
CA MET A 1 -35.48 21.15 -15.39
C MET A 1 -36.44 21.11 -14.20
N SER A 2 -37.21 20.04 -14.08
CA SER A 2 -38.54 20.02 -13.42
C SER A 2 -38.51 20.17 -11.89
N ARG A 3 -39.06 21.28 -11.35
CA ARG A 3 -39.20 21.57 -9.91
C ARG A 3 -40.10 20.57 -9.16
N LEU A 4 -40.99 19.88 -9.88
CA LEU A 4 -41.90 18.87 -9.32
C LEU A 4 -41.17 17.56 -8.98
N ALA A 5 -40.22 17.14 -9.83
CA ALA A 5 -39.41 15.96 -9.59
C ALA A 5 -38.47 16.14 -8.38
N SER A 6 -37.95 17.35 -8.16
CA SER A 6 -37.16 17.67 -6.96
C SER A 6 -37.99 17.64 -5.68
N LEU A 7 -39.26 18.04 -5.72
CA LEU A 7 -40.16 17.99 -4.56
C LEU A 7 -40.53 16.55 -4.18
N LEU A 8 -40.81 15.70 -5.18
CA LEU A 8 -41.09 14.27 -4.95
C LEU A 8 -39.86 13.51 -4.45
N ARG A 9 -38.65 13.85 -4.94
CA ARG A 9 -37.40 13.31 -4.37
C ARG A 9 -37.16 13.81 -2.95
N ARG A 10 -37.60 15.01 -2.59
CA ARG A 10 -37.47 15.55 -1.23
C ARG A 10 -38.43 14.89 -0.23
N THR A 11 -39.59 14.40 -0.69
CA THR A 11 -40.57 13.72 0.17
C THR A 11 -40.36 12.21 0.24
N PHE A 12 -39.93 11.56 -0.84
CA PHE A 12 -39.80 10.09 -0.91
C PHE A 12 -38.37 9.57 -1.04
N GLY A 13 -37.42 10.41 -1.46
CA GLY A 13 -36.03 10.02 -1.70
C GLY A 13 -35.04 10.70 -0.76
N VAL A 14 -33.85 10.12 -0.65
CA VAL A 14 -32.71 10.81 -0.03
C VAL A 14 -32.14 11.76 -1.08
N MET A 15 -32.19 13.07 -0.81
CA MET A 15 -31.55 14.04 -1.71
C MET A 15 -30.02 13.85 -1.66
N LYS A 16 -29.42 13.54 -2.82
CA LYS A 16 -27.96 13.49 -2.99
C LYS A 16 -27.50 14.73 -3.77
N GLU A 17 -26.51 15.43 -3.24
CA GLU A 17 -25.86 16.57 -3.88
C GLU A 17 -24.59 16.08 -4.56
N HIS A 18 -24.42 16.40 -5.84
CA HIS A 18 -23.19 16.09 -6.58
C HIS A 18 -22.12 17.12 -6.21
N VAL A 19 -21.00 16.64 -5.67
CA VAL A 19 -19.93 17.49 -5.15
C VAL A 19 -18.83 17.67 -6.18
N GLY A 20 -18.43 16.60 -6.86
CA GLY A 20 -17.37 16.66 -7.84
C GLY A 20 -17.02 15.31 -8.43
N THR A 21 -16.13 15.36 -9.42
CA THR A 21 -15.64 14.20 -10.17
C THR A 21 -14.13 14.16 -10.09
N ASP A 22 -13.57 12.96 -9.96
CA ASP A 22 -12.13 12.76 -9.94
C ASP A 22 -11.54 12.52 -11.34
N HIS A 23 -10.21 12.58 -11.47
CA HIS A 23 -9.45 12.25 -12.69
C HIS A 23 -9.69 10.82 -13.19
N LEU A 24 -10.09 9.89 -12.30
CA LEU A 24 -10.46 8.52 -12.66
C LEU A 24 -11.93 8.40 -13.14
N GLY A 25 -12.69 9.49 -13.15
CA GLY A 25 -14.10 9.50 -13.57
C GLY A 25 -15.08 9.01 -12.49
N ASN A 26 -14.63 8.88 -11.24
CA ASN A 26 -15.50 8.58 -10.10
C ASN A 26 -16.30 9.83 -9.69
N ASN A 27 -17.56 9.64 -9.33
CA ASN A 27 -18.47 10.73 -8.94
C ASN A 27 -18.71 10.71 -7.43
N TYR A 28 -18.63 11.89 -6.81
CA TYR A 28 -18.74 12.03 -5.36
C TYR A 28 -20.01 12.78 -4.98
N TYR A 29 -20.70 12.24 -3.97
CA TYR A 29 -21.97 12.78 -3.51
C TYR A 29 -21.99 13.03 -2.00
N TYR A 30 -22.74 14.06 -1.63
CA TYR A 30 -23.04 14.41 -0.25
C TYR A 30 -24.54 14.27 -0.01
N ILE A 31 -24.90 13.56 1.06
CA ILE A 31 -26.26 13.46 1.56
C ILE A 31 -26.34 14.34 2.81
N PRO A 32 -27.08 15.46 2.79
CA PRO A 32 -27.31 16.26 3.98
C PRO A 32 -28.24 15.53 4.96
N GLU A 33 -28.18 15.93 6.23
CA GLU A 33 -29.11 15.44 7.25
C GLU A 33 -30.55 15.79 6.86
N GLN A 34 -31.39 14.77 6.76
CA GLN A 34 -32.78 14.94 6.38
C GLN A 34 -33.68 13.96 7.13
N LYS A 35 -34.93 14.38 7.36
CA LYS A 35 -35.96 13.51 7.91
C LYS A 35 -36.74 12.90 6.76
N THR A 36 -36.82 11.57 6.72
CA THR A 36 -37.72 10.90 5.77
C THR A 36 -39.17 11.18 6.13
N TRP A 37 -40.08 10.97 5.19
CA TRP A 37 -41.52 11.02 5.45
C TRP A 37 -41.96 10.13 6.62
N THR A 38 -41.26 9.02 6.83
CA THR A 38 -41.47 8.08 7.96
C THR A 38 -40.92 8.56 9.29
N GLY A 39 -40.41 9.80 9.37
CA GLY A 39 -39.86 10.40 10.60
C GLY A 39 -38.48 9.87 11.00
N ARG A 40 -37.88 8.96 10.23
CA ARG A 40 -36.50 8.50 10.48
C ARG A 40 -35.50 9.58 10.08
N GLY A 41 -34.60 9.92 10.99
CA GLY A 41 -33.48 10.81 10.72
C GLY A 41 -32.39 10.08 9.93
N VAL A 42 -32.10 10.57 8.73
CA VAL A 42 -30.94 10.14 7.93
C VAL A 42 -29.78 11.04 8.31
N ARG A 43 -28.72 10.44 8.86
CA ARG A 43 -27.47 11.15 9.16
C ARG A 43 -26.77 11.57 7.88
N ALA A 44 -25.98 12.65 7.95
CA ALA A 44 -25.19 13.07 6.82
C ALA A 44 -24.19 11.99 6.45
N ARG A 45 -24.10 11.68 5.15
CA ARG A 45 -23.19 10.66 4.62
C ARG A 45 -22.56 11.15 3.33
N ARG A 46 -21.32 10.74 3.13
CA ARG A 46 -20.54 10.98 1.91
C ARG A 46 -20.30 9.62 1.28
N PHE A 47 -20.46 9.53 -0.04
CA PHE A 47 -20.23 8.27 -0.75
C PHE A 47 -19.74 8.53 -2.17
N VAL A 48 -19.20 7.48 -2.76
CA VAL A 48 -18.65 7.46 -4.12
C VAL A 48 -19.53 6.58 -4.99
N GLU A 49 -19.77 7.03 -6.22
CA GLU A 49 -20.37 6.23 -7.28
C GLU A 49 -19.25 5.93 -8.28
N ALA A 50 -18.98 4.63 -8.47
CA ALA A 50 -17.92 4.17 -9.35
C ALA A 50 -18.20 4.60 -10.79
N SER A 51 -17.15 4.98 -11.52
CA SER A 51 -17.27 5.07 -12.99
C SER A 51 -17.46 3.68 -13.61
N ASN A 52 -16.81 2.67 -13.03
CA ASN A 52 -16.89 1.29 -13.50
C ASN A 52 -18.28 0.71 -13.20
N ARG A 53 -18.85 0.04 -14.20
CA ARG A 53 -20.15 -0.65 -14.07
C ARG A 53 -20.14 -1.74 -12.99
N ASN A 54 -18.98 -2.35 -12.76
CA ASN A 54 -18.78 -3.42 -11.81
C ASN A 54 -18.22 -2.85 -10.51
N GLU A 55 -19.11 -2.52 -9.56
CA GLU A 55 -18.76 -1.96 -8.25
C GLU A 55 -17.86 -2.90 -7.42
N PHE A 56 -17.88 -4.21 -7.71
CA PHE A 56 -17.04 -5.20 -7.04
C PHE A 56 -15.57 -5.20 -7.51
N GLU A 57 -15.22 -4.47 -8.57
CA GLU A 57 -13.85 -4.35 -9.08
C GLU A 57 -13.04 -3.25 -8.39
N TYR A 58 -13.54 -2.69 -7.27
CA TYR A 58 -12.77 -1.73 -6.48
C TYR A 58 -11.54 -2.39 -5.85
N LEU A 59 -10.37 -2.11 -6.44
CA LEU A 59 -9.07 -2.42 -5.87
C LEU A 59 -8.60 -1.28 -4.95
N GLU A 60 -7.75 -1.61 -3.98
CA GLU A 60 -7.09 -0.64 -3.11
C GLU A 60 -6.26 0.33 -3.98
N GLY A 61 -6.62 1.62 -3.95
CA GLY A 61 -6.02 2.66 -4.80
C GLY A 61 -6.91 3.19 -5.94
N SER A 62 -8.10 2.60 -6.15
CA SER A 62 -9.12 3.10 -7.10
C SER A 62 -9.74 4.44 -6.72
N ILE A 63 -9.60 4.87 -5.46
CA ILE A 63 -10.06 6.15 -4.95
C ILE A 63 -8.81 6.96 -4.56
N PRO A 64 -8.66 8.21 -5.03
CA PRO A 64 -7.57 9.06 -4.56
C PRO A 64 -7.66 9.31 -3.06
N SER A 65 -6.50 9.38 -2.40
CA SER A 65 -6.41 9.54 -0.94
C SER A 65 -7.14 10.79 -0.40
N GLU A 66 -7.22 11.83 -1.23
CA GLU A 66 -7.81 13.12 -0.93
C GLU A 66 -9.33 13.01 -0.82
N TRP A 67 -9.93 12.32 -1.78
CA TRP A 67 -11.36 12.00 -1.80
C TRP A 67 -11.71 10.98 -0.71
N ASP A 68 -10.86 9.99 -0.49
CA ASP A 68 -11.02 9.02 0.59
C ASP A 68 -10.98 9.70 1.98
N ALA A 69 -10.09 10.67 2.18
CA ALA A 69 -10.06 11.49 3.40
C ALA A 69 -11.34 12.32 3.57
N TRP A 70 -11.90 12.85 2.48
CA TRP A 70 -13.18 13.56 2.52
C TRP A 70 -14.36 12.62 2.83
N ILE A 71 -14.46 11.46 2.19
CA ILE A 71 -15.53 10.48 2.46
C ILE A 71 -15.52 10.04 3.93
N ARG A 72 -14.33 9.76 4.47
CA ARG A 72 -14.16 9.37 5.88
C ARG A 72 -14.38 10.51 6.87
N GLY A 73 -14.61 11.73 6.41
CA GLY A 73 -14.85 12.89 7.27
C GLY A 73 -13.58 13.50 7.89
N ARG A 74 -12.38 13.08 7.46
CA ARG A 74 -11.12 13.70 7.92
C ARG A 74 -10.96 15.13 7.39
N ARG A 75 -11.48 15.41 6.20
CA ARG A 75 -11.56 16.75 5.61
C ARG A 75 -13.00 17.24 5.59
N LYS A 76 -13.24 18.53 5.83
CA LYS A 76 -14.59 19.13 5.73
C LYS A 76 -14.94 19.42 4.27
N ASP A 77 -14.02 20.07 3.58
CA ASP A 77 -14.19 20.53 2.19
C ASP A 77 -13.71 19.46 1.19
N PRO A 78 -14.36 19.36 0.02
CA PRO A 78 -13.92 18.44 -1.04
C PRO A 78 -12.59 18.91 -1.64
N PRO A 79 -11.75 17.97 -2.13
CA PRO A 79 -10.51 18.34 -2.79
C PRO A 79 -10.74 19.04 -4.12
N THR A 80 -9.82 19.94 -4.49
CA THR A 80 -9.85 20.63 -5.79
C THR A 80 -9.15 19.79 -6.86
N ILE A 81 -9.57 19.93 -8.11
CA ILE A 81 -8.96 19.21 -9.26
C ILE A 81 -7.47 19.54 -9.40
N GLU A 82 -7.09 20.80 -9.18
CA GLU A 82 -5.68 21.23 -9.23
C GLU A 82 -4.82 20.57 -8.14
N GLU A 83 -5.36 20.44 -6.93
CA GLU A 83 -4.67 19.76 -5.82
C GLU A 83 -4.43 18.28 -6.16
N LEU A 84 -5.45 17.61 -6.72
CA LEU A 84 -5.35 16.22 -7.14
C LEU A 84 -4.23 16.03 -8.18
N LEU A 85 -4.17 16.91 -9.18
CA LEU A 85 -3.15 16.87 -10.22
C LEU A 85 -1.74 17.12 -9.65
N ASN A 86 -1.59 18.12 -8.79
CA ASN A 86 -0.32 18.44 -8.16
C ASN A 86 0.17 17.29 -7.26
N ASN A 87 -0.73 16.66 -6.50
CA ASN A 87 -0.38 15.52 -5.66
C ASN A 87 -0.02 14.29 -6.49
N ALA A 88 -0.67 14.06 -7.64
CA ALA A 88 -0.30 12.99 -8.55
C ALA A 88 1.14 13.17 -9.06
N ARG A 89 1.48 14.38 -9.53
CA ARG A 89 2.85 14.74 -9.96
C ARG A 89 3.85 14.58 -8.82
N TYR A 90 3.49 15.00 -7.61
CA TYR A 90 4.36 14.86 -6.44
C TYR A 90 4.66 13.39 -6.12
N ARG A 91 3.67 12.50 -6.21
CA ARG A 91 3.88 11.05 -6.04
C ARG A 91 4.82 10.47 -7.10
N GLU A 92 4.68 10.88 -8.35
CA GLU A 92 5.60 10.47 -9.43
C GLU A 92 7.03 10.92 -9.16
N GLN A 93 7.21 12.18 -8.73
CA GLN A 93 8.53 12.70 -8.36
C GLN A 93 9.16 11.95 -7.19
N ILE A 94 8.39 11.58 -6.17
CA ILE A 94 8.89 10.77 -5.05
C ILE A 94 9.36 9.41 -5.56
N LYS A 95 8.60 8.75 -6.46
CA LYS A 95 9.00 7.45 -7.01
C LYS A 95 10.34 7.53 -7.73
N ILE A 96 10.51 8.56 -8.57
CA ILE A 96 11.77 8.79 -9.30
C ILE A 96 12.93 9.02 -8.31
N LYS A 97 12.74 9.91 -7.32
CA LYS A 97 13.75 10.19 -6.29
C LYS A 97 14.10 8.96 -5.44
N ALA A 98 13.13 8.12 -5.14
CA ALA A 98 13.34 6.89 -4.39
C ALA A 98 14.20 5.89 -5.19
N GLN A 99 13.94 5.75 -6.50
CA GLN A 99 14.77 4.93 -7.39
C GLN A 99 16.20 5.46 -7.47
N GLU A 100 16.37 6.77 -7.66
CA GLU A 100 17.70 7.39 -7.70
C GLU A 100 18.47 7.21 -6.38
N ALA A 101 17.77 7.30 -5.24
CA ALA A 101 18.37 7.07 -3.93
C ALA A 101 18.79 5.60 -3.74
N GLU A 102 17.97 4.65 -4.21
CA GLU A 102 18.28 3.22 -4.16
C GLU A 102 19.48 2.87 -5.05
N GLU A 103 19.58 3.45 -6.25
CA GLU A 103 20.73 3.27 -7.13
C GLU A 103 22.02 3.80 -6.50
N LYS A 104 21.98 5.01 -5.93
CA LYS A 104 23.13 5.58 -5.21
C LYS A 104 23.54 4.73 -4.02
N ASP A 105 22.59 4.23 -3.24
CA ASP A 105 22.87 3.35 -2.10
C ASP A 105 23.54 2.04 -2.55
N ARG A 106 23.04 1.42 -3.62
CA ARG A 106 23.66 0.21 -4.21
C ARG A 106 25.08 0.48 -4.72
N GLU A 107 25.33 1.63 -5.35
CA GLU A 107 26.67 2.01 -5.80
C GLU A 107 27.63 2.22 -4.62
N LEU A 108 27.19 2.86 -3.54
CA LEU A 108 27.98 3.03 -2.32
C LEU A 108 28.29 1.68 -1.68
N GLN A 109 27.29 0.82 -1.51
CA GLN A 109 27.49 -0.54 -1.00
C GLN A 109 28.47 -1.34 -1.85
N ALA A 110 28.45 -1.19 -3.18
CA ALA A 110 29.38 -1.86 -4.08
C ALA A 110 30.82 -1.35 -3.90
N LYS A 111 31.02 -0.04 -3.72
CA LYS A 111 32.33 0.57 -3.42
C LYS A 111 32.86 0.12 -2.07
N GLU A 112 32.04 0.19 -1.02
CA GLU A 112 32.41 -0.27 0.32
C GLU A 112 32.75 -1.76 0.36
N SER A 113 32.03 -2.57 -0.44
CA SER A 113 32.32 -3.99 -0.62
C SER A 113 33.62 -4.25 -1.37
N ALA A 114 34.01 -3.37 -2.30
CA ALA A 114 35.29 -3.46 -3.01
C ALA A 114 36.47 -3.02 -2.13
N GLU A 115 36.25 -2.02 -1.28
CA GLU A 115 37.23 -1.54 -0.29
C GLU A 115 37.34 -2.48 0.93
N GLY A 116 36.42 -3.44 1.07
CA GLY A 116 36.43 -4.45 2.14
C GLY A 116 35.92 -3.92 3.50
N LEU A 117 35.28 -2.75 3.50
CA LEU A 117 34.70 -2.14 4.71
C LEU A 117 33.38 -2.80 5.12
N VAL A 118 32.64 -3.34 4.15
CA VAL A 118 31.41 -4.11 4.37
C VAL A 118 31.71 -5.59 4.16
N ALA A 119 31.51 -6.39 5.20
CA ALA A 119 31.56 -7.83 5.09
C ALA A 119 30.46 -8.29 4.14
N ARG A 120 30.85 -8.87 2.99
CA ARG A 120 29.90 -9.61 2.17
C ARG A 120 29.23 -10.65 3.07
N PRO A 121 27.89 -10.80 3.05
CA PRO A 121 27.25 -11.86 3.80
C PRO A 121 27.91 -13.17 3.37
N MET A 122 28.61 -13.81 4.32
CA MET A 122 29.31 -15.06 4.07
C MET A 122 28.26 -16.01 3.50
N GLN A 123 28.56 -16.69 2.37
CA GLN A 123 27.66 -17.63 1.73
C GLN A 123 27.46 -18.87 2.63
N ALA A 124 26.77 -18.70 3.75
CA ALA A 124 26.36 -19.78 4.62
C ALA A 124 25.23 -20.51 3.89
N GLN A 125 25.42 -21.80 3.61
CA GLN A 125 24.35 -22.62 3.09
C GLN A 125 23.27 -22.74 4.18
N VAL A 126 22.10 -22.15 3.93
CA VAL A 126 20.93 -22.31 4.81
C VAL A 126 20.40 -23.73 4.61
N LYS A 127 20.85 -24.67 5.43
CA LYS A 127 20.36 -26.06 5.45
C LYS A 127 19.23 -26.19 6.48
N GLY A 128 18.01 -25.86 6.05
CA GLY A 128 16.78 -26.21 6.75
C GLY A 128 15.90 -25.04 7.20
N HIS A 129 14.74 -25.38 7.76
CA HIS A 129 13.78 -24.43 8.34
C HIS A 129 14.00 -24.29 9.86
N ALA A 130 13.60 -23.17 10.46
CA ALA A 130 13.75 -22.89 11.89
C ALA A 130 13.11 -23.95 12.82
N ALA A 131 12.19 -24.77 12.31
CA ALA A 131 11.52 -25.85 13.04
C ALA A 131 12.20 -27.23 12.88
N ALA A 132 13.30 -27.33 12.12
CA ALA A 132 14.00 -28.60 11.92
C ALA A 132 14.88 -28.92 13.14
N THR A 133 14.48 -29.90 13.94
CA THR A 133 15.30 -30.47 15.01
C THR A 133 16.43 -31.29 14.42
N GLN A 134 17.64 -30.73 14.38
CA GLN A 134 18.86 -31.48 14.05
C GLN A 134 19.29 -32.33 15.25
N PHE A 135 18.55 -33.40 15.54
CA PHE A 135 18.91 -34.34 16.60
C PHE A 135 19.63 -35.55 16.00
N GLY A 136 20.89 -35.77 16.37
CA GLY A 136 21.61 -37.03 16.13
C GLY A 136 22.40 -37.18 14.81
N GLN A 137 22.45 -36.18 13.92
CA GLN A 137 23.33 -36.22 12.74
C GLN A 137 24.27 -35.01 12.69
N VAL A 138 25.38 -35.07 13.44
CA VAL A 138 26.49 -34.12 13.27
C VAL A 138 27.30 -34.60 12.06
N LYS A 139 26.81 -34.32 10.85
CA LYS A 139 27.66 -34.40 9.65
C LYS A 139 28.56 -33.18 9.68
N ILE A 140 29.78 -33.38 10.14
CA ILE A 140 30.83 -32.37 10.14
C ILE A 140 31.05 -31.94 8.69
N SER A 141 30.65 -30.71 8.33
CA SER A 141 30.86 -30.14 7.00
C SER A 141 32.03 -29.16 7.02
N GLU A 142 32.76 -29.09 5.91
CA GLU A 142 33.82 -28.09 5.70
C GLU A 142 33.24 -26.68 5.55
N ASP A 143 32.04 -26.57 4.98
CA ASP A 143 31.32 -25.30 4.82
C ASP A 143 30.57 -24.90 6.10
N PRO A 144 30.54 -23.60 6.45
CA PRO A 144 29.73 -23.09 7.55
C PRO A 144 28.23 -23.20 7.24
N VAL A 145 27.45 -23.66 8.21
CA VAL A 145 26.01 -23.85 8.08
C VAL A 145 25.30 -23.00 9.14
N SER A 146 24.22 -22.33 8.74
CA SER A 146 23.37 -21.57 9.65
C SER A 146 21.96 -22.14 9.64
N THR A 147 21.46 -22.49 10.82
CA THR A 147 20.06 -22.88 11.05
C THR A 147 19.47 -21.92 12.08
N ALA A 148 18.65 -20.97 11.63
CA ALA A 148 18.05 -19.93 12.46
C ALA A 148 19.10 -19.18 13.32
N ASN A 149 19.06 -19.34 14.65
CA ASN A 149 19.98 -18.69 15.60
C ASN A 149 21.24 -19.52 15.89
N THR A 150 21.36 -20.73 15.35
CA THR A 150 22.52 -21.60 15.58
C THR A 150 23.43 -21.57 14.37
N PHE A 151 24.56 -20.89 14.51
CA PHE A 151 25.66 -20.92 13.56
C PHE A 151 26.60 -22.07 13.89
N GLN A 152 26.80 -22.99 12.94
CA GLN A 152 27.80 -24.04 13.04
C GLN A 152 28.98 -23.68 12.13
N PRO A 153 30.16 -23.37 12.70
CA PRO A 153 31.35 -23.13 11.90
C PRO A 153 31.76 -24.43 11.20
N GLY A 154 32.19 -24.33 9.94
CA GLY A 154 32.79 -25.45 9.24
C GLY A 154 34.10 -25.87 9.92
N SER A 155 34.37 -27.18 9.98
CA SER A 155 35.62 -27.68 10.54
C SER A 155 36.63 -27.97 9.43
N TRP A 156 37.87 -27.52 9.60
CA TRP A 156 38.94 -27.84 8.67
C TRP A 156 39.42 -29.30 8.86
N ALA A 157 39.40 -30.10 7.78
CA ALA A 157 39.95 -31.46 7.76
C ALA A 157 41.22 -31.50 6.88
N PRO A 158 42.33 -32.11 7.35
CA PRO A 158 43.55 -32.21 6.56
C PRO A 158 43.34 -33.14 5.35
N PRO A 159 43.99 -32.88 4.20
CA PRO A 159 43.88 -33.74 3.03
C PRO A 159 44.44 -35.14 3.33
N PRO A 160 43.86 -36.23 2.77
CA PRO A 160 44.38 -37.57 2.95
C PRO A 160 45.80 -37.67 2.37
N LYS A 161 46.73 -38.27 3.13
CA LYS A 161 48.09 -38.55 2.66
C LYS A 161 48.00 -39.56 1.50
N LYS A 162 48.63 -39.20 0.36
CA LYS A 162 48.79 -40.07 -0.82
C LYS A 162 49.64 -41.30 -0.50
#